data_AF-A0A7C6A6T6-F1
#
_entry.id   AF-A0A7C6A6T6-F1
#
_cell.length_a   1.000
_cell.length_b   1.000
_cell.length_c   1.000
_cell.angle_alpha   90.00
_cell.angle_beta   90.00
_cell.angle_gamma   90.00
#
_symmetry.space_group_name_H-M   'P 1'
#
loop_
_entity.id
_entity.type
_entity.pdbx_description
1 polymer ?
#
loop_
_entity_poly.entity_id
_entity_poly.type
_entity_poly.pdbx_seq_one_letter_code
_entity_poly.pdbx_strand_id
1 'polypeptide(L)'
;DIENGEVWLYNFHISPYKFASEKFNHVPLRPKKLLLHKREIAKLIGKTKEKGFTLIPTKVYTKNGLIKVELALAKGKKLYDKRRTLKERELNLEKERAFKEL
;
A
#
# COMPACT_ATOMS: atom_id res chain seq x y z
N ASP A 1 6.70 -6.43 3.47
CA ASP A 1 7.09 -6.82 4.82
C ASP A 1 8.58 -6.58 5.03
N ILE A 2 9.09 -6.75 6.25
CA ILE A 2 10.52 -6.67 6.55
C ILE A 2 11.05 -8.07 6.85
N GLU A 3 11.97 -8.55 6.03
CA GLU A 3 12.52 -9.90 6.10
C GLU A 3 14.04 -9.84 6.03
N ASN A 4 14.74 -10.52 6.94
CA ASN A 4 16.20 -10.62 6.96
C ASN A 4 16.95 -9.27 6.91
N GLY A 5 16.34 -8.20 7.44
CA GLY A 5 16.93 -6.85 7.38
C GLY A 5 16.74 -6.14 6.04
N GLU A 6 15.80 -6.59 5.22
CA GLU A 6 15.44 -6.02 3.93
C GLU A 6 13.94 -5.73 3.88
N VAL A 7 13.55 -4.68 3.16
CA VAL A 7 12.12 -4.33 3.01
C VAL A 7 11.63 -4.80 1.65
N TRP A 8 10.57 -5.58 1.69
CA TRP A 8 9.93 -6.16 0.53
C TRP A 8 8.54 -5.59 0.32
N LEU A 9 8.21 -5.30 -0.93
CA LEU A 9 6.88 -4.89 -1.34
C LEU A 9 6.15 -6.09 -1.94
N TYR A 10 5.06 -6.48 -1.30
CA TYR A 10 4.19 -7.59 -1.70
C TYR A 10 2.89 -7.08 -2.30
N ASN A 11 2.24 -7.91 -3.12
CA ASN A 11 0.95 -7.62 -3.76
C ASN A 11 0.91 -6.29 -4.53
N PHE A 12 2.06 -5.88 -5.08
CA PHE A 12 2.16 -4.69 -5.91
C PHE A 12 2.01 -5.06 -7.38
N HIS A 13 0.78 -4.97 -7.88
CA HIS A 13 0.45 -5.33 -9.26
C HIS A 13 0.97 -4.30 -10.25
N ILE A 14 1.89 -4.73 -11.11
CA ILE A 14 2.28 -3.98 -12.31
C ILE A 14 1.75 -4.74 -13.52
N SER A 15 0.83 -4.13 -14.25
CA SER A 15 0.29 -4.71 -15.49
C SER A 15 1.43 -5.08 -16.46
N PRO A 16 1.40 -6.27 -17.07
CA PRO A 16 2.32 -6.64 -18.14
C PRO A 16 2.34 -5.58 -19.24
N TYR A 17 3.50 -5.43 -19.88
CA TYR A 17 3.62 -4.52 -21.00
C TYR A 17 3.02 -5.15 -22.24
N LYS A 18 1.97 -4.52 -22.81
CA LYS A 18 1.18 -5.07 -23.92
C LYS A 18 1.99 -5.34 -25.20
N PHE A 19 3.07 -4.59 -25.41
CA PHE A 19 3.90 -4.72 -26.61
C PHE A 19 5.13 -5.63 -26.39
N ALA A 20 5.37 -6.10 -25.16
CA ALA A 20 6.35 -7.16 -24.92
C ALA A 20 5.72 -8.52 -25.21
N SER A 21 6.51 -9.43 -25.76
CA SER A 21 6.10 -10.84 -25.88
C SER A 21 5.95 -11.47 -24.50
N GLU A 22 5.05 -12.44 -24.39
CA GLU A 22 4.71 -13.14 -23.13
C GLU A 22 5.95 -13.71 -22.41
N LYS A 23 6.95 -14.19 -23.15
CA LYS A 23 8.21 -14.70 -22.59
C LYS A 23 9.11 -13.64 -21.96
N PHE A 24 9.02 -12.39 -22.41
CA PHE A 24 9.86 -11.28 -21.92
C PHE A 24 9.13 -10.36 -20.93
N ASN A 25 7.85 -10.63 -20.66
CA ASN A 25 7.08 -9.87 -19.70
C ASN A 25 7.47 -10.21 -18.25
N HIS A 26 7.29 -9.25 -17.36
CA HIS A 26 7.51 -9.46 -15.93
C HIS A 26 6.32 -10.15 -15.29
N VAL A 27 6.57 -10.94 -14.23
CA VAL A 27 5.52 -11.46 -13.37
C VAL A 27 4.83 -10.29 -12.63
N PRO A 28 3.52 -10.06 -12.79
CA PRO A 28 2.84 -8.84 -12.31
C PRO A 28 2.91 -8.62 -10.81
N LEU A 29 2.83 -9.70 -10.03
CA LEU A 29 2.80 -9.69 -8.57
C LEU A 29 4.15 -10.07 -7.95
N ARG A 30 5.25 -10.01 -8.70
CA ARG A 30 6.57 -10.38 -8.15
C ARG A 30 6.89 -9.51 -6.93
N PRO A 31 7.40 -10.10 -5.83
CA PRO A 31 7.88 -9.31 -4.72
C PRO A 31 9.03 -8.41 -5.16
N LYS A 32 9.01 -7.15 -4.72
CA LYS A 32 10.03 -6.16 -5.09
C LYS A 32 10.77 -5.70 -3.84
N LYS A 33 12.08 -5.89 -3.84
CA LYS A 33 12.95 -5.36 -2.80
C LYS A 33 13.04 -3.84 -2.92
N LEU A 34 12.89 -3.14 -1.79
CA LEU A 34 13.05 -1.69 -1.69
C LEU A 34 14.47 -1.34 -1.24
N LEU A 35 15.00 -0.27 -1.82
CA LEU A 35 16.34 0.24 -1.53
C LEU A 35 16.23 1.33 -0.45
N LEU A 36 16.41 0.92 0.81
CA LEU A 36 16.37 1.80 1.99
C LEU A 36 17.74 1.79 2.68
N HIS A 37 18.06 2.84 3.42
CA HIS A 37 19.29 2.87 4.21
C HIS A 37 19.17 1.94 5.42
N LYS A 38 20.28 1.32 5.83
CA LYS A 38 20.34 0.39 6.99
C LYS A 38 19.74 0.98 8.27
N ARG A 39 19.96 2.28 8.53
CA ARG A 39 19.39 3.01 9.68
C ARG A 39 17.86 3.13 9.61
N GLU A 40 17.31 3.35 8.42
CA GLU A 40 15.86 3.46 8.22
C GLU A 40 15.20 2.09 8.42
N ILE A 41 15.82 1.03 7.89
CA ILE A 41 15.33 -0.34 8.07
C ILE A 41 15.30 -0.71 9.54
N ALA A 42 16.36 -0.42 10.30
CA ALA A 42 16.39 -0.68 11.75
C ALA A 42 15.26 0.06 12.50
N LYS A 43 14.99 1.33 12.13
CA LYS A 43 13.88 2.12 12.69
C LYS A 43 12.52 1.52 12.36
N LEU A 44 12.33 1.05 11.13
CA LEU A 44 11.09 0.40 10.70
C LEU A 44 10.90 -0.94 11.42
N ILE A 45 11.94 -1.77 11.56
CA ILE A 45 11.89 -3.03 12.31
C ILE A 45 11.41 -2.78 13.75
N GLY A 46 11.96 -1.77 14.43
CA GLY A 46 11.54 -1.42 15.78
C GLY A 46 10.04 -1.10 15.86
N LYS A 47 9.56 -0.26 14.93
CA LYS A 47 8.15 0.17 14.91
C LYS A 47 7.17 -0.91 14.44
N THR A 48 7.57 -1.77 13.50
CA THR A 48 6.71 -2.87 13.01
C THR A 48 6.60 -4.01 14.03
N LYS A 49 7.59 -4.18 14.92
CA LYS A 49 7.50 -5.10 16.06
C LYS A 49 6.49 -4.66 17.12
N GLU A 50 6.19 -3.37 17.22
CA GLU A 50 5.12 -2.88 18.09
C GLU A 50 3.76 -3.39 17.59
N LYS A 51 3.01 -4.08 18.47
CA LYS A 51 1.76 -4.76 18.10
C LYS A 51 0.78 -3.81 17.38
N GLY A 52 0.49 -4.12 16.12
CA GLY A 52 -0.59 -3.53 15.34
C GLY A 52 -0.18 -2.44 14.35
N PHE A 53 1.12 -2.15 14.19
CA PHE A 53 1.59 -1.32 13.09
C PHE A 53 1.92 -2.16 11.85
N THR A 54 1.48 -1.69 10.70
CA THR A 54 1.74 -2.29 9.39
C THR A 54 2.35 -1.24 8.48
N LEU A 55 3.34 -1.65 7.70
CA LEU A 55 3.97 -0.80 6.70
C LEU A 55 3.16 -0.86 5.40
N ILE A 56 2.67 0.29 4.93
CA ILE A 56 1.86 0.39 3.72
C ILE A 56 2.48 1.37 2.71
N PRO A 57 2.38 1.11 1.40
CA PRO A 57 2.71 2.09 0.39
C PRO A 57 1.59 3.14 0.27
N THR A 58 1.95 4.43 0.24
CA THR A 58 0.98 5.53 0.08
C THR A 58 0.97 6.07 -1.34
N LYS A 59 2.16 6.26 -1.92
CA LYS A 59 2.34 6.86 -3.25
C LYS A 59 3.49 6.21 -3.98
N VAL A 60 3.36 6.18 -5.31
CA VAL A 60 4.43 5.83 -6.24
C VAL A 60 4.71 7.06 -7.07
N TYR A 61 5.97 7.48 -7.15
CA TYR A 61 6.35 8.71 -7.84
C TYR A 61 7.69 8.56 -8.54
N THR A 62 7.87 9.29 -9.63
CA THR A 62 9.13 9.31 -10.37
C THR A 62 10.01 10.45 -9.85
N LYS A 63 11.28 10.16 -9.58
CA LYS A 63 12.28 11.17 -9.21
C LYS A 63 13.62 10.78 -9.79
N ASN A 64 14.23 11.67 -10.57
CA ASN A 64 15.55 11.48 -11.20
C ASN A 64 15.62 10.18 -12.03
N GLY A 65 14.57 9.87 -12.81
CA GLY A 65 14.51 8.65 -13.62
C GLY A 65 14.26 7.36 -12.83
N LEU A 66 14.11 7.43 -11.51
CA LEU A 66 13.81 6.29 -10.66
C LEU A 66 12.37 6.32 -10.18
N ILE A 67 11.76 5.14 -10.07
CA ILE A 67 10.46 4.96 -9.41
C ILE A 67 10.71 4.83 -7.91
N LYS A 68 10.14 5.74 -7.14
CA LYS A 68 10.18 5.74 -5.68
C LYS A 68 8.80 5.40 -5.11
N VAL A 69 8.82 4.71 -3.98
CA VAL A 69 7.62 4.37 -3.22
C VAL A 69 7.69 5.09 -1.88
N GLU A 70 6.65 5.84 -1.57
CA GLU A 70 6.45 6.43 -0.25
C GLU A 70 5.79 5.39 0.66
N LEU A 71 6.34 5.22 1.86
CA LEU A 71 5.89 4.25 2.85
C LEU A 71 5.37 4.97 4.09
N ALA A 72 4.26 4.48 4.63
CA ALA A 72 3.69 4.94 5.89
C ALA A 72 3.52 3.77 6.86
N LEU A 73 3.66 4.06 8.15
CA LEU A 73 3.26 3.14 9.21
C LEU A 73 1.81 3.43 9.57
N ALA A 74 0.95 2.44 9.38
CA ALA A 74 -0.47 2.54 9.67
C ALA A 74 -0.85 1.53 10.75
N LYS A 75 -1.86 1.88 11.53
CA LYS A 75 -2.50 0.96 12.48
C LYS A 75 -3.87 0.59 11.96
N GLY A 76 -4.18 -0.71 11.92
CA GLY A 76 -5.51 -1.18 11.52
C GLY A 76 -6.60 -0.64 12.45
N LYS A 77 -7.69 -0.10 11.88
CA LYS A 77 -8.89 0.27 12.65
C LYS A 77 -9.49 -0.97 13.32
N LYS A 78 -9.99 -0.83 14.56
CA LYS A 78 -10.73 -1.90 15.25
C LYS A 78 -12.02 -2.21 14.49
N LEU A 79 -12.54 -3.43 14.65
CA LEU A 79 -13.78 -3.88 13.98
C LEU A 79 -14.98 -2.95 14.27
N TYR A 80 -15.10 -2.47 15.51
CA TYR A 80 -16.15 -1.52 15.89
C TYR A 80 -16.06 -0.21 15.09
N ASP A 81 -14.88 0.38 15.01
CA ASP A 81 -14.65 1.63 14.26
C ASP A 81 -14.91 1.46 12.76
N LYS A 82 -14.60 0.26 12.21
CA LYS A 82 -14.92 -0.07 10.81
C LYS A 82 -16.42 -0.09 10.56
N ARG A 83 -17.21 -0.70 11.45
CA ARG A 83 -18.68 -0.74 11.32
C ARG A 83 -19.29 0.65 11.33
N ARG A 84 -18.84 1.53 12.24
CA ARG A 84 -19.30 2.93 12.28
C ARG A 84 -18.95 3.67 10.99
N THR A 85 -17.70 3.56 10.53
CA THR A 85 -17.26 4.22 9.30
C THR A 85 -18.05 3.75 8.07
N LEU A 86 -18.39 2.46 7.99
CA LEU A 86 -19.19 1.91 6.89
C LEU A 86 -20.62 2.46 6.89
N LYS A 87 -21.28 2.47 8.06
CA LYS A 87 -22.63 3.04 8.20
C LYS A 87 -22.68 4.52 7.81
N GLU A 88 -21.71 5.31 8.28
CA GLU A 88 -21.62 6.73 7.94
C GLU A 88 -21.42 6.94 6.43
N ARG A 89 -20.64 6.08 5.77
CA ARG A 89 -20.42 6.13 4.32
C ARG A 89 -21.67 5.76 3.53
N GLU A 90 -22.41 4.74 3.94
CA GLU A 90 -23.68 4.35 3.32
C GLU A 90 -24.72 5.46 3.44
N LEU A 91 -24.89 6.03 4.65
CA LEU A 91 -25.79 7.16 4.89
C LEU A 91 -25.47 8.38 4.01
N ASN A 92 -24.19 8.69 3.79
CA ASN A 92 -23.80 9.81 2.93
C ASN A 92 -24.10 9.53 1.45
N LEU A 93 -23.87 8.30 0.98
CA LEU A 93 -24.21 7.90 -0.40
C LEU A 93 -25.72 7.93 -0.66
N GLU A 94 -26.54 7.52 0.31
CA GLU A 94 -28.00 7.62 0.21
C GLU A 94 -28.47 9.08 0.14
N LYS A 95 -27.91 9.96 0.99
CA LYS A 95 -28.22 11.40 0.94
C LYS A 95 -27.85 12.03 -0.40
N GLU A 96 -26.67 11.72 -0.93
CA GLU A 96 -26.24 12.22 -2.25
C GLU A 96 -27.16 11.75 -3.38
N ARG A 97 -27.66 10.51 -3.32
CA ARG A 97 -28.61 9.99 -4.30
C ARG A 97 -29.97 10.68 -4.20
N ALA A 98 -30.51 10.82 -2.99
CA ALA A 98 -31.78 11.51 -2.76
C ALA A 98 -31.74 12.98 -3.21
N PHE A 99 -30.60 13.67 -3.04
CA PHE A 99 -30.42 15.04 -3.52
C PHE A 99 -30.33 15.15 -5.05
N LYS A 100 -29.99 14.07 -5.75
CA LYS A 100 -29.84 14.03 -7.21
C LYS A 100 -31.13 13.65 -7.94
N GLU A 101 -32.09 13.05 -7.23
CA GLU A 101 -33.42 12.68 -7.73
C GLU A 101 -34.48 13.77 -7.53
N LEU A 102 -34.13 14.85 -6.82
CA LEU A 102 -34.88 16.11 -6.70
C LEU A 102 -34.46 17.10 -7.79
#